data_AF-A0A1J4KCR2-F1
#
_entry.id   AF-A0A1J4KCR2-F1
#
_cell.length_a   1.000
_cell.length_b   1.000
_cell.length_c   1.000
_cell.angle_alpha   90.00
_cell.angle_beta   90.00
_cell.angle_gamma   90.00
#
_symmetry.space_group_name_H-M   'P 1'
#
loop_
_entity.id
_entity.type
_entity.pdbx_description
1 polymer ?
#
loop_
_entity_poly.entity_id
_entity_poly.type
_entity_poly.pdbx_seq_one_letter_code
_entity_poly.pdbx_strand_id
1 'polypeptide(L)'
;MDKSAQIDVLRKEHKNAVDNYDFDRAELISRQIQRLRTEISREYESIQEGTTNLDMDEQREKILGDSERTNANLMEKLVELQKRFHIRYKELQARHTQQLTDLSLEHTMALERETSRPIPEVDNLLSQSKIQGREHNYQQAKALYQEAMKIQKVVNEQRRNECNILFMKAERKLKDRQARELKLLEEKQASAKEEINQQYSKHKSVLDNRMKVKEIKATIKPAVERSTMRSAIGRRRSSSVSRQRTSRLSQNNSRY
;
A
#
# COMPACT_ATOMS: atom_id res chain seq x y z
N MET A 1 15.95 44.22 -39.69
CA MET A 1 17.24 44.87 -39.36
C MET A 1 17.47 44.73 -37.87
N ASP A 2 18.71 44.48 -37.43
CA ASP A 2 19.03 44.41 -36.01
C ASP A 2 18.82 45.81 -35.38
N LYS A 3 17.82 45.93 -34.49
CA LYS A 3 17.49 47.19 -33.81
C LYS A 3 18.66 47.69 -32.97
N SER A 4 19.56 46.80 -32.52
CA SER A 4 20.78 47.18 -31.80
C SER A 4 21.77 47.89 -32.74
N ALA A 5 21.97 47.35 -33.94
CA ALA A 5 22.78 47.98 -34.99
C ALA A 5 22.20 49.32 -35.44
N GLN A 6 20.86 49.44 -35.50
CA GLN A 6 20.18 50.69 -35.81
C GLN A 6 20.39 51.76 -34.72
N ILE A 7 20.39 51.38 -33.44
CA ILE A 7 20.75 52.30 -32.34
C ILE A 7 22.20 52.78 -32.47
N ASP A 8 23.13 51.91 -32.87
CA ASP A 8 24.53 52.30 -33.02
C ASP A 8 24.77 53.25 -34.21
N VAL A 9 24.02 53.08 -35.29
CA VAL A 9 23.99 54.06 -36.40
C VAL A 9 23.41 55.39 -35.92
N LEU A 10 22.27 55.38 -35.23
CA LEU A 10 21.63 56.59 -34.69
C LEU A 10 22.51 57.28 -33.64
N ARG A 11 23.33 56.56 -32.86
CA ARG A 11 24.32 57.16 -31.94
C ARG A 11 25.41 57.92 -32.68
N LYS A 12 25.88 57.39 -33.81
CA LYS A 12 26.87 58.07 -34.67
C LYS A 12 26.26 59.31 -35.32
N GLU A 13 25.03 59.23 -35.81
CA GLU A 13 24.30 60.37 -36.39
C GLU A 13 23.96 61.43 -35.35
N HIS A 14 23.57 61.05 -34.13
CA HIS A 14 23.38 61.97 -33.01
C HIS A 14 24.67 62.73 -32.71
N LYS A 15 25.81 62.03 -32.64
CA LYS A 15 27.11 62.66 -32.40
C LYS A 15 27.45 63.66 -33.51
N ASN A 16 27.25 63.29 -34.78
CA ASN A 16 27.45 64.18 -35.91
C ASN A 16 26.50 65.39 -35.91
N ALA A 17 25.25 65.25 -35.45
CA ALA A 17 24.30 66.35 -35.33
C ALA A 17 24.71 67.33 -34.21
N VAL A 18 25.20 66.81 -33.08
CA VAL A 18 25.78 67.62 -31.99
C VAL A 18 27.03 68.36 -32.43
N ASP A 19 27.94 67.68 -33.14
CA ASP A 19 29.19 68.26 -33.65
C ASP A 19 28.92 69.37 -34.71
N ASN A 20 27.77 69.33 -35.38
CA ASN A 20 27.30 70.33 -36.35
C ASN A 20 26.33 71.37 -35.77
N TYR A 21 26.14 71.42 -34.43
CA TYR A 21 25.22 72.34 -33.73
C TYR A 21 23.73 72.24 -34.14
N ASP A 22 23.31 71.12 -34.75
CA ASP A 22 21.93 70.86 -35.14
C ASP A 22 21.18 70.14 -34.01
N PHE A 23 20.79 70.91 -33.00
CA PHE A 23 20.22 70.40 -31.75
C PHE A 23 18.81 69.84 -31.91
N ASP A 24 18.00 70.43 -32.79
CA ASP A 24 16.64 69.94 -33.08
C ASP A 24 16.70 68.52 -33.68
N ARG A 25 17.67 68.29 -34.58
CA ARG A 25 17.94 66.96 -35.13
C ARG A 25 18.50 66.00 -34.10
N ALA A 26 19.41 66.45 -33.22
CA ALA A 26 19.94 65.62 -32.14
C ALA A 26 18.84 65.17 -31.16
N GLU A 27 17.90 66.05 -30.79
CA GLU A 27 16.78 65.70 -29.93
C GLU A 27 15.87 64.65 -30.57
N LEU A 28 15.57 64.81 -31.86
CA LEU A 28 14.73 63.87 -32.62
C LEU A 28 15.36 62.48 -32.68
N ILE A 29 16.68 62.41 -32.94
CA ILE A 29 17.45 61.16 -32.94
C ILE A 29 17.48 60.55 -31.52
N SER A 30 17.63 61.36 -30.47
CA SER A 30 17.62 60.89 -29.08
C SER A 30 16.27 60.26 -28.69
N ARG A 31 15.15 60.91 -29.04
CA ARG A 31 13.80 60.37 -28.87
C ARG A 31 13.62 59.06 -29.65
N GLN A 32 14.19 58.95 -30.86
CA GLN A 32 14.16 57.74 -31.67
C GLN A 32 14.96 56.59 -31.03
N ILE A 33 16.15 56.88 -30.50
CA ILE A 33 16.95 55.91 -29.72
C ILE A 33 16.17 55.43 -28.49
N GLN A 34 15.49 56.34 -27.78
CA GLN A 34 14.71 55.99 -26.60
C GLN A 34 13.53 55.07 -26.94
N ARG A 35 12.79 55.36 -28.02
CA ARG A 35 11.71 54.48 -28.52
C ARG A 35 12.23 53.10 -28.88
N LEU A 36 13.33 53.02 -29.65
CA LEU A 36 13.94 51.74 -30.02
C LEU A 36 14.41 50.95 -28.78
N ARG A 37 14.97 51.62 -27.76
CA ARG A 37 15.32 50.97 -26.48
C ARG A 37 14.10 50.42 -25.75
N THR A 38 12.99 51.15 -25.73
CA THR A 38 11.75 50.67 -25.09
C THR A 38 11.13 49.50 -25.86
N GLU A 39 11.20 49.50 -27.19
CA GLU A 39 10.72 48.40 -28.02
C GLU A 39 11.58 47.15 -27.83
N ILE A 40 12.91 47.28 -27.84
CA ILE A 40 13.82 46.16 -27.53
C ILE A 40 13.51 45.62 -26.13
N SER A 41 13.34 46.48 -25.12
CA SER A 41 13.04 46.01 -23.76
C SER A 41 11.70 45.25 -23.70
N ARG A 42 10.66 45.74 -24.37
CA ARG A 42 9.36 45.04 -24.46
C ARG A 42 9.44 43.71 -25.20
N GLU A 43 10.23 43.62 -26.27
CA GLU A 43 10.44 42.37 -27.01
C GLU A 43 11.22 41.36 -26.16
N TYR A 44 12.25 41.80 -25.44
CA TYR A 44 12.98 40.95 -24.49
C TYR A 44 12.08 40.47 -23.35
N GLU A 45 11.26 41.35 -22.76
CA GLU A 45 10.29 40.98 -21.72
C GLU A 45 9.26 39.97 -22.25
N SER A 46 8.72 40.18 -23.44
CA SER A 46 7.75 39.27 -24.08
C SER A 46 8.35 37.88 -24.40
N ILE A 47 9.58 37.84 -24.92
CA ILE A 47 10.30 36.58 -25.18
C ILE A 47 10.66 35.86 -23.87
N GLN A 48 11.08 36.61 -22.85
CA GLN A 48 11.41 36.06 -21.54
C GLN A 48 10.16 35.52 -20.83
N GLU A 49 9.04 36.24 -20.86
CA GLU A 49 7.76 35.75 -20.34
C GLU A 49 7.29 34.49 -21.09
N GLY A 50 7.34 34.48 -22.43
CA GLY A 50 6.97 33.31 -23.24
C GLY A 50 7.81 32.06 -22.95
N THR A 51 9.14 32.21 -22.82
CA THR A 51 10.05 31.09 -22.50
C THR A 51 9.87 30.59 -21.06
N THR A 52 9.64 31.48 -20.10
CA THR A 52 9.36 31.08 -18.71
C THR A 52 8.01 30.36 -18.57
N ASN A 53 6.98 30.76 -19.32
CA ASN A 53 5.68 30.11 -19.28
C ASN A 53 5.73 28.68 -19.87
N LEU A 54 6.45 28.49 -20.98
CA LEU A 54 6.65 27.17 -21.59
C LEU A 54 7.41 26.20 -20.65
N ASP A 55 8.48 26.65 -19.98
CA ASP A 55 9.20 25.84 -18.99
C ASP A 55 8.30 25.48 -17.79
N MET A 56 7.42 26.39 -17.36
CA MET A 56 6.48 26.13 -16.28
C MET A 56 5.43 25.09 -16.66
N ASP A 57 4.91 25.13 -17.88
CA ASP A 57 3.94 24.14 -18.36
C ASP A 57 4.57 22.74 -18.52
N GLU A 58 5.79 22.66 -19.06
CA GLU A 58 6.55 21.38 -19.10
C GLU A 58 6.79 20.81 -17.68
N GLN A 59 7.07 21.67 -16.70
CA GLN A 59 7.27 21.24 -15.32
C GLN A 59 5.97 20.80 -14.65
N ARG A 60 4.84 21.45 -14.94
CA ARG A 60 3.50 21.02 -14.49
C ARG A 60 3.15 19.66 -15.07
N GLU A 61 3.37 19.46 -16.36
CA GLU A 61 3.13 18.18 -17.03
C GLU A 61 3.98 17.06 -16.40
N LYS A 62 5.26 17.31 -16.11
CA LYS A 62 6.11 16.35 -15.38
C LYS A 62 5.56 15.98 -14.01
N ILE A 63 5.09 16.95 -13.23
CA ILE A 63 4.53 16.68 -11.89
C ILE A 63 3.18 15.96 -11.99
N LEU A 64 2.35 16.28 -12.98
CA LEU A 64 1.11 15.55 -13.27
C LEU A 64 1.40 14.10 -13.65
N GLY A 65 2.37 13.86 -14.53
CA GLY A 65 2.79 12.50 -14.89
C GLY A 65 3.34 11.72 -13.70
N ASP A 66 4.10 12.36 -12.82
CA ASP A 66 4.56 11.74 -11.56
C ASP A 66 3.38 11.42 -10.63
N SER A 67 2.38 12.31 -10.53
CA SER A 67 1.15 12.09 -9.77
C SER A 67 0.37 10.88 -10.30
N GLU A 68 0.17 10.80 -11.61
CA GLU A 68 -0.49 9.68 -12.27
C GLU A 68 0.25 8.36 -12.03
N ARG A 69 1.59 8.36 -12.13
CA ARG A 69 2.41 7.19 -11.79
C ARG A 69 2.25 6.77 -10.34
N THR A 70 2.21 7.72 -9.39
CA THR A 70 1.97 7.39 -7.99
C THR A 70 0.58 6.80 -7.75
N ASN A 71 -0.44 7.28 -8.47
CA ASN A 71 -1.79 6.71 -8.43
C ASN A 71 -1.83 5.29 -9.01
N ALA A 72 -1.18 5.06 -10.15
CA ALA A 72 -1.09 3.74 -10.76
C ALA A 72 -0.40 2.74 -9.81
N ASN A 73 0.73 3.14 -9.23
CA ASN A 73 1.47 2.32 -8.26
C ASN A 73 0.64 2.01 -7.00
N LEU A 74 -0.17 2.97 -6.52
CA LEU A 74 -1.09 2.74 -5.40
C LEU A 74 -2.11 1.66 -5.77
N MET A 75 -2.77 1.80 -6.92
CA MET A 75 -3.80 0.87 -7.38
C MET A 75 -3.23 -0.54 -7.56
N GLU A 76 -2.05 -0.66 -8.16
CA GLU A 76 -1.36 -1.94 -8.31
C GLU A 76 -1.10 -2.60 -6.94
N LYS A 77 -0.53 -1.85 -5.99
CA LYS A 77 -0.28 -2.35 -4.63
C LYS A 77 -1.56 -2.79 -3.92
N LEU A 78 -2.66 -2.05 -4.09
CA LEU A 78 -3.95 -2.40 -3.48
C LEU A 78 -4.54 -3.68 -4.09
N VAL A 79 -4.46 -3.83 -5.42
CA VAL A 79 -4.93 -5.04 -6.12
C VAL A 79 -4.09 -6.24 -5.72
N GLU A 80 -2.77 -6.10 -5.65
CA GLU A 80 -1.89 -7.16 -5.16
C GLU A 80 -2.20 -7.55 -3.73
N LEU A 81 -2.39 -6.56 -2.84
CA LEU A 81 -2.76 -6.79 -1.45
C LEU A 81 -4.05 -7.61 -1.37
N GLN A 82 -5.08 -7.21 -2.13
CA GLN A 82 -6.36 -7.90 -2.17
C GLN A 82 -6.20 -9.34 -2.67
N LYS A 83 -5.43 -9.58 -3.74
CA LYS A 83 -5.15 -10.93 -4.26
C LYS A 83 -4.47 -11.80 -3.21
N ARG A 84 -3.43 -11.28 -2.54
CA ARG A 84 -2.67 -12.01 -1.51
C ARG A 84 -3.55 -12.42 -0.34
N PHE A 85 -4.38 -11.50 0.17
CA PHE A 85 -5.29 -11.81 1.28
C PHE A 85 -6.44 -12.72 0.86
N HIS A 86 -6.95 -12.60 -0.37
CA HIS A 86 -7.97 -13.52 -0.89
C HIS A 86 -7.48 -14.96 -0.96
N ILE A 87 -6.25 -15.18 -1.43
CA ILE A 87 -5.61 -16.51 -1.44
C ILE A 87 -5.51 -17.06 -0.02
N ARG A 88 -4.97 -16.26 0.92
CA ARG A 88 -4.86 -16.65 2.33
C ARG A 88 -6.20 -16.96 2.97
N TYR A 89 -7.24 -16.20 2.63
CA TYR A 89 -8.60 -16.43 3.13
C TYR A 89 -9.14 -17.77 2.65
N LYS A 90 -8.97 -18.11 1.37
CA LYS A 90 -9.35 -19.41 0.81
C LYS A 90 -8.61 -20.56 1.49
N GLU A 91 -7.30 -20.43 1.68
CA GLU A 91 -6.50 -21.43 2.37
C GLU A 91 -6.96 -21.61 3.82
N LEU A 92 -7.21 -20.51 4.54
CA LEU A 92 -7.69 -20.54 5.90
C LEU A 92 -9.08 -21.20 6.00
N GLN A 93 -9.99 -20.85 5.11
CA GLN A 93 -11.32 -21.45 5.03
C GLN A 93 -11.24 -22.96 4.73
N ALA A 94 -10.38 -23.38 3.80
CA ALA A 94 -10.17 -24.80 3.52
C ALA A 94 -9.68 -25.55 4.76
N ARG A 95 -8.72 -24.98 5.52
CA ARG A 95 -8.26 -25.56 6.79
C ARG A 95 -9.37 -25.61 7.84
N HIS A 96 -10.18 -24.56 7.94
CA HIS A 96 -11.31 -24.51 8.90
C HIS A 96 -12.35 -25.57 8.60
N THR A 97 -12.71 -25.75 7.32
CA THR A 97 -13.60 -26.82 6.88
C THR A 97 -13.01 -28.19 7.21
N GLN A 98 -11.73 -28.42 6.90
CA GLN A 98 -11.07 -29.70 7.20
C GLN A 98 -11.09 -30.01 8.71
N GLN A 99 -10.80 -29.03 9.56
CA GLN A 99 -10.82 -29.22 11.02
C GLN A 99 -12.23 -29.58 11.53
N LEU A 100 -13.28 -29.01 10.95
CA LEU A 100 -14.66 -29.34 11.31
C LEU A 100 -15.06 -30.73 10.82
N THR A 101 -14.62 -31.13 9.62
CA THR A 101 -14.87 -32.48 9.10
C THR A 101 -14.15 -33.53 9.92
N ASP A 102 -12.89 -33.28 10.30
CA ASP A 102 -12.11 -34.19 11.13
C ASP A 102 -12.75 -34.35 12.51
N LEU A 103 -13.18 -33.25 13.14
CA LEU A 103 -13.88 -33.29 14.42
C LEU A 103 -15.21 -34.05 14.34
N SER A 104 -15.96 -33.89 13.25
CA SER A 104 -17.19 -34.64 13.01
C SER A 104 -16.92 -36.14 12.85
N LEU A 105 -15.85 -36.51 12.15
CA LEU A 105 -15.44 -37.90 11.97
C LEU A 105 -15.00 -38.52 13.30
N GLU A 106 -14.22 -37.80 14.10
CA GLU A 106 -13.82 -38.24 15.44
C GLU A 106 -15.05 -38.50 16.32
N HIS A 107 -16.07 -37.65 16.25
CA HIS A 107 -17.32 -37.82 16.98
C HIS A 107 -18.10 -39.05 16.54
N THR A 108 -18.24 -39.30 15.23
CA THR A 108 -18.92 -40.50 14.73
C THR A 108 -18.18 -41.78 15.17
N MET A 109 -16.85 -41.79 15.06
CA MET A 109 -16.04 -42.92 15.52
C MET A 109 -16.13 -43.13 17.03
N ALA A 110 -16.24 -42.07 17.83
CA ALA A 110 -16.42 -42.17 19.27
C ALA A 110 -17.80 -42.76 19.63
N LEU A 111 -18.86 -42.33 18.94
CA LEU A 111 -20.20 -42.88 19.13
C LEU A 111 -20.27 -44.37 18.78
N GLU A 112 -19.66 -44.78 17.67
CA GLU A 112 -19.59 -46.20 17.28
C GLU A 112 -18.84 -47.04 18.32
N ARG A 113 -17.72 -46.53 18.83
CA ARG A 113 -16.95 -47.17 19.91
C ARG A 113 -17.77 -47.33 21.18
N GLU A 114 -18.44 -46.29 21.64
CA GLU A 114 -19.22 -46.37 22.89
C GLU A 114 -20.50 -47.21 22.75
N THR A 115 -21.08 -47.26 21.55
CA THR A 115 -22.26 -48.09 21.26
C THR A 115 -21.92 -49.58 21.18
N SER A 116 -20.73 -49.92 20.67
CA SER A 116 -20.26 -51.31 20.55
C SER A 116 -19.59 -51.84 21.83
N ARG A 117 -19.25 -50.95 22.77
CA ARG A 117 -18.58 -51.31 24.02
C ARG A 117 -19.49 -52.17 24.91
N PRO A 118 -19.02 -53.34 25.38
CA PRO A 118 -19.83 -54.25 26.20
C PRO A 118 -20.26 -53.61 27.52
N ILE A 119 -21.38 -54.11 28.06
CA ILE A 119 -21.93 -53.71 29.35
C ILE A 119 -21.99 -54.97 30.21
N PRO A 120 -21.01 -55.20 31.10
CA PRO A 120 -20.88 -56.46 31.83
C PRO A 120 -22.13 -56.87 32.62
N GLU A 121 -22.86 -55.89 33.17
CA GLU A 121 -24.12 -56.12 33.88
C GLU A 121 -25.20 -56.72 32.95
N VAL A 122 -25.31 -56.21 31.72
CA VAL A 122 -26.24 -56.72 30.71
C VAL A 122 -25.85 -58.14 30.31
N ASP A 123 -24.55 -58.39 30.09
CA ASP A 123 -24.05 -59.73 29.73
C ASP A 123 -24.35 -60.77 30.82
N ASN A 124 -24.18 -60.38 32.09
CA ASN A 124 -24.50 -61.22 33.25
C ASN A 124 -26.01 -61.53 33.33
N LEU A 125 -26.88 -60.52 33.20
CA LEU A 125 -28.33 -60.70 33.22
C LEU A 125 -28.83 -61.56 32.05
N LEU A 126 -28.25 -61.39 30.86
CA LEU A 126 -28.55 -62.24 29.70
C LEU A 126 -28.10 -63.68 29.92
N SER A 127 -26.95 -63.90 30.55
CA SER A 127 -26.48 -65.23 30.94
C SER A 127 -27.43 -65.90 31.95
N GLN A 128 -27.82 -65.17 33.01
CA GLN A 128 -28.78 -65.66 34.02
C GLN A 128 -30.16 -65.94 33.42
N SER A 129 -30.65 -65.07 32.53
CA SER A 129 -31.90 -65.28 31.79
C SER A 129 -31.88 -66.60 30.99
N LYS A 130 -30.76 -66.91 30.32
CA LYS A 130 -30.58 -68.19 29.60
C LYS A 130 -30.58 -69.39 30.55
N ILE A 131 -29.96 -69.28 31.72
CA ILE A 131 -29.95 -70.36 32.73
C ILE A 131 -31.38 -70.63 33.22
N GLN A 132 -32.11 -69.58 33.63
CA GLN A 132 -33.51 -69.69 34.06
C GLN A 132 -34.43 -70.25 32.95
N GLY A 133 -34.16 -69.89 31.69
CA GLY A 133 -34.87 -70.45 30.54
C GLY A 133 -34.64 -71.96 30.35
N ARG A 134 -33.43 -72.46 30.64
CA ARG A 134 -33.10 -73.89 30.62
C ARG A 134 -33.74 -74.66 31.78
N GLU A 135 -33.94 -74.00 32.91
CA GLU A 135 -34.64 -74.54 34.10
C GLU A 135 -36.17 -74.48 33.98
N HIS A 136 -36.71 -74.09 32.81
CA HIS A 136 -38.14 -73.91 32.55
C HIS A 136 -38.83 -72.80 33.38
N ASN A 137 -38.05 -71.92 34.02
CA ASN A 137 -38.53 -70.76 34.77
C ASN A 137 -38.77 -69.54 33.85
N TYR A 138 -39.70 -69.68 32.91
CA TYR A 138 -39.87 -68.71 31.81
C TYR A 138 -40.26 -67.29 32.24
N GLN A 139 -41.05 -67.15 33.31
CA GLN A 139 -41.45 -65.82 33.81
C GLN A 139 -40.23 -65.03 34.31
N GLN A 140 -39.36 -65.69 35.10
CA GLN A 140 -38.15 -65.08 35.63
C GLN A 140 -37.11 -64.82 34.53
N ALA A 141 -36.96 -65.76 33.58
CA ALA A 141 -36.11 -65.55 32.41
C ALA A 141 -36.54 -64.31 31.61
N LYS A 142 -37.84 -64.10 31.40
CA LYS A 142 -38.39 -62.93 30.70
C LYS A 142 -38.16 -61.64 31.49
N ALA A 143 -38.32 -61.67 32.82
CA ALA A 143 -38.05 -60.50 33.67
C ALA A 143 -36.58 -60.06 33.59
N LEU A 144 -35.63 -61.00 33.73
CA LEU A 144 -34.20 -60.73 33.61
C LEU A 144 -33.81 -60.20 32.22
N TYR A 145 -34.39 -60.75 31.16
CA TYR A 145 -34.16 -60.24 29.81
C TYR A 145 -34.67 -58.80 29.65
N GLN A 146 -35.87 -58.50 30.13
CA GLN A 146 -36.43 -57.15 30.06
C GLN A 146 -35.59 -56.15 30.87
N GLU A 147 -35.09 -56.56 32.03
CA GLU A 147 -34.19 -55.76 32.85
C GLU A 147 -32.86 -55.48 32.12
N ALA A 148 -32.24 -56.51 31.53
CA ALA A 148 -31.03 -56.36 30.73
C ALA A 148 -31.20 -55.35 29.59
N MET A 149 -32.33 -55.42 28.86
CA MET A 149 -32.65 -54.48 27.77
C MET A 149 -32.88 -53.05 28.27
N LYS A 150 -33.52 -52.88 29.43
CA LYS A 150 -33.70 -51.55 30.06
C LYS A 150 -32.35 -50.92 30.41
N ILE A 151 -31.47 -51.68 31.08
CA ILE A 151 -30.13 -51.23 31.47
C ILE A 151 -29.32 -50.88 30.23
N GLN A 152 -29.30 -51.76 29.22
CA GLN A 152 -28.58 -51.53 27.97
C GLN A 152 -29.02 -50.21 27.31
N LYS A 153 -30.33 -49.96 27.25
CA LYS A 153 -30.87 -48.72 26.67
C LYS A 153 -30.41 -47.49 27.45
N VAL A 154 -30.55 -47.49 28.77
CA VAL A 154 -30.18 -46.35 29.63
C VAL A 154 -28.68 -46.04 29.53
N VAL A 155 -27.83 -47.07 29.61
CA VAL A 155 -26.38 -46.90 29.56
C VAL A 155 -25.93 -46.39 28.19
N ASN A 156 -26.47 -46.94 27.09
CA ASN A 156 -26.13 -46.47 25.74
C ASN A 156 -26.59 -45.02 25.50
N GLU A 157 -27.75 -44.64 26.03
CA GLU A 157 -28.24 -43.26 25.95
C GLU A 157 -27.35 -42.29 26.76
N GLN A 158 -26.94 -42.68 27.97
CA GLN A 158 -25.99 -41.90 28.76
C GLN A 158 -24.65 -41.70 28.04
N ARG A 159 -24.03 -42.78 27.55
CA ARG A 159 -22.77 -42.71 26.78
C ARG A 159 -22.89 -41.81 25.57
N ARG A 160 -23.98 -41.93 24.80
CA ARG A 160 -24.25 -41.07 23.64
C ARG A 160 -24.34 -39.60 24.03
N ASN A 161 -25.02 -39.28 25.13
CA ASN A 161 -25.16 -37.91 25.63
C ASN A 161 -23.81 -37.34 26.07
N GLU A 162 -22.98 -38.12 26.76
CA GLU A 162 -21.63 -37.72 27.15
C GLU A 162 -20.73 -37.42 25.93
N CYS A 163 -20.73 -38.30 24.92
CA CYS A 163 -20.03 -38.07 23.67
C CYS A 163 -20.48 -36.77 22.98
N ASN A 164 -21.80 -36.51 22.95
CA ASN A 164 -22.34 -35.28 22.36
C ASN A 164 -21.90 -34.03 23.12
N ILE A 165 -21.91 -34.07 24.45
CA ILE A 165 -21.46 -32.94 25.28
C ILE A 165 -19.98 -32.62 25.01
N LEU A 166 -19.14 -33.66 24.93
CA LEU A 166 -17.71 -33.50 24.62
C LEU A 166 -17.51 -32.91 23.21
N PHE A 167 -18.23 -33.42 22.22
CA PHE A 167 -18.21 -32.90 20.85
C PHE A 167 -18.63 -31.44 20.79
N MET A 168 -19.76 -31.06 21.37
CA MET A 168 -20.24 -29.67 21.35
C MET A 168 -19.24 -28.72 22.02
N LYS A 169 -18.58 -29.16 23.09
CA LYS A 169 -17.53 -28.38 23.77
C LYS A 169 -16.30 -28.21 22.87
N ALA A 170 -15.88 -29.26 22.18
CA ALA A 170 -14.75 -29.21 21.24
C ALA A 170 -15.08 -28.33 20.02
N GLU A 171 -16.28 -28.47 19.46
CA GLU A 171 -16.77 -27.69 18.32
C GLU A 171 -16.82 -26.20 18.65
N ARG A 172 -17.35 -25.84 19.82
CA ARG A 172 -17.38 -24.44 20.27
C ARG A 172 -15.98 -23.86 20.37
N LYS A 173 -15.06 -24.55 21.05
CA LYS A 173 -13.65 -24.11 21.18
C LYS A 173 -12.97 -23.96 19.81
N LEU A 174 -13.27 -24.87 18.89
CA LEU A 174 -12.75 -24.84 17.53
C LEU A 174 -13.26 -23.60 16.78
N LYS A 175 -14.57 -23.36 16.80
CA LYS A 175 -15.20 -22.17 16.19
C LYS A 175 -14.67 -20.87 16.79
N ASP A 176 -14.48 -20.80 18.11
CA ASP A 176 -13.92 -19.62 18.79
C ASP A 176 -12.46 -19.37 18.37
N ARG A 177 -11.67 -20.43 18.13
CA ARG A 177 -10.32 -20.31 17.57
C ARG A 177 -10.37 -19.81 16.12
N GLN A 178 -11.22 -20.41 15.29
CA GLN A 178 -11.38 -20.04 13.88
C GLN A 178 -11.82 -18.58 13.72
N ALA A 179 -12.76 -18.11 14.54
CA ALA A 179 -13.20 -16.71 14.57
C ALA A 179 -12.05 -15.75 14.93
N ARG A 180 -11.20 -16.11 15.90
CA ARG A 180 -10.02 -15.29 16.27
C ARG A 180 -8.99 -15.23 15.13
N GLU A 181 -8.78 -16.33 14.41
CA GLU A 181 -7.88 -16.38 13.26
C GLU A 181 -8.38 -15.50 12.10
N LEU A 182 -9.69 -15.53 11.81
CA LEU A 182 -10.30 -14.65 10.81
C LEU A 182 -10.16 -13.18 11.19
N LYS A 183 -10.48 -12.84 12.44
CA LYS A 183 -10.33 -11.47 12.94
C LYS A 183 -8.90 -10.97 12.82
N LEU A 184 -7.91 -11.80 13.19
CA LEU A 184 -6.50 -11.44 13.07
C LEU A 184 -6.09 -11.24 11.60
N LEU A 185 -6.65 -12.01 10.67
CA LEU A 185 -6.38 -11.86 9.25
C LEU A 185 -6.96 -10.55 8.70
N GLU A 186 -8.18 -10.20 9.11
CA GLU A 186 -8.83 -8.93 8.76
C GLU A 186 -8.07 -7.72 9.33
N GLU A 187 -7.65 -7.78 10.59
CA GLU A 187 -6.83 -6.75 11.23
C GLU A 187 -5.51 -6.53 10.47
N LYS A 188 -4.84 -7.63 10.07
CA LYS A 188 -3.61 -7.57 9.24
C LYS A 188 -3.87 -6.97 7.86
N GLN A 189 -5.00 -7.27 7.24
CA GLN A 189 -5.37 -6.69 5.95
C GLN A 189 -5.62 -5.19 6.07
N ALA A 190 -6.36 -4.77 7.11
CA ALA A 190 -6.66 -3.38 7.37
C ALA A 190 -5.37 -2.58 7.64
N SER A 191 -4.48 -3.09 8.49
CA SER A 191 -3.20 -2.46 8.80
C SER A 191 -2.31 -2.32 7.55
N ALA A 192 -2.22 -3.36 6.71
CA ALA A 192 -1.45 -3.29 5.48
C ALA A 192 -2.04 -2.30 4.45
N LYS A 193 -3.38 -2.21 4.36
CA LYS A 193 -4.05 -1.21 3.52
C LYS A 193 -3.80 0.21 4.03
N GLU A 194 -3.83 0.40 5.34
CA GLU A 194 -3.54 1.69 5.96
C GLU A 194 -2.09 2.13 5.69
N GLU A 195 -1.13 1.23 5.81
CA GLU A 195 0.28 1.53 5.50
C GLU A 195 0.46 2.00 4.05
N ILE A 196 -0.16 1.31 3.09
CA ILE A 196 -0.14 1.70 1.67
C ILE A 196 -0.73 3.11 1.48
N ASN A 197 -1.87 3.39 2.13
CA ASN A 197 -2.52 4.70 2.05
C ASN A 197 -1.69 5.81 2.71
N GLN A 198 -1.03 5.53 3.84
CA GLN A 198 -0.13 6.47 4.50
C GLN A 198 1.09 6.78 3.62
N GLN A 199 1.69 5.78 2.97
CA GLN A 199 2.78 6.00 2.02
C GLN A 199 2.33 6.87 0.84
N TYR A 200 1.15 6.58 0.29
CA TYR A 200 0.57 7.38 -0.78
C TYR A 200 0.30 8.83 -0.36
N SER A 201 -0.32 9.05 0.81
CA SER A 201 -0.59 10.39 1.35
C SER A 201 0.70 11.21 1.51
N LYS A 202 1.78 10.58 2.02
CA LYS A 202 3.10 11.20 2.10
C LYS A 202 3.62 11.61 0.73
N HIS A 203 3.60 10.70 -0.26
CA HIS A 203 4.04 11.01 -1.63
C HIS A 203 3.22 12.11 -2.28
N LYS A 204 1.89 12.06 -2.14
CA LYS A 204 0.97 13.08 -2.66
C LYS A 204 1.27 14.46 -2.06
N SER A 205 1.47 14.54 -0.75
CA SER A 205 1.82 15.81 -0.09
C SER A 205 3.13 16.40 -0.61
N VAL A 206 4.11 15.57 -0.96
CA VAL A 206 5.38 16.01 -1.56
C VAL A 206 5.16 16.58 -2.96
N LEU A 207 4.31 15.94 -3.78
CA LEU A 207 3.96 16.43 -5.11
C LEU A 207 3.17 17.74 -5.04
N ASP A 208 2.18 17.83 -4.15
CA ASP A 208 1.39 19.05 -3.92
C ASP A 208 2.29 20.22 -3.48
N ASN A 209 3.24 19.96 -2.57
CA ASN A 209 4.21 20.97 -2.15
C ASN A 209 5.15 21.38 -3.29
N ARG A 210 5.57 20.43 -4.15
CA ARG A 210 6.36 20.76 -5.35
C ARG A 210 5.58 21.66 -6.30
N MET A 211 4.30 21.37 -6.55
CA MET A 211 3.43 22.22 -7.36
C MET A 211 3.34 23.63 -6.78
N LYS A 212 3.02 23.76 -5.49
CA LYS A 212 2.91 25.06 -4.82
C LYS A 212 4.20 25.87 -4.86
N VAL A 213 5.36 25.24 -4.61
CA VAL A 213 6.66 25.93 -4.69
C VAL A 213 6.94 26.44 -6.11
N LYS A 214 6.53 25.68 -7.13
CA LYS A 214 6.68 26.08 -8.53
C LYS A 214 5.74 27.22 -8.91
N GLU A 215 4.49 27.18 -8.47
CA GLU A 215 3.53 28.28 -8.63
C GLU A 215 4.05 29.57 -7.97
N ILE A 216 4.54 29.49 -6.74
CA ILE A 216 5.13 30.65 -6.04
C ILE A 216 6.34 31.19 -6.81
N LYS A 217 7.24 30.32 -7.28
CA LYS A 217 8.39 30.75 -8.09
C LYS A 217 7.99 31.43 -9.39
N ALA A 218 6.92 30.98 -10.04
CA ALA A 218 6.42 31.62 -11.26
C ALA A 218 5.85 33.02 -11.00
N THR A 219 5.27 33.27 -9.81
CA THR A 219 4.75 34.60 -9.44
C THR A 219 5.84 35.59 -9.01
N ILE A 220 7.03 35.12 -8.63
CA ILE A 220 8.16 35.97 -8.26
C ILE A 220 8.87 36.39 -9.55
N LYS A 221 8.66 37.63 -10.00
CA LYS A 221 9.41 38.21 -11.14
C LYS A 221 10.91 38.04 -10.91
N PRO A 222 11.69 37.54 -11.88
CA PRO A 222 13.14 37.53 -11.76
C PRO A 222 13.61 38.98 -11.57
N ALA A 223 14.42 39.21 -10.55
CA ALA A 223 15.07 40.51 -10.39
C ALA A 223 15.82 40.79 -11.69
N VAL A 224 15.49 41.91 -12.35
CA VAL A 224 16.18 42.40 -13.53
C VAL A 224 17.66 42.46 -13.17
N GLU A 225 18.45 41.49 -13.64
CA GLU A 225 19.88 41.53 -13.51
C GLU A 225 20.33 42.80 -14.24
N ARG A 226 20.62 43.84 -13.47
CA ARG A 226 21.38 44.98 -13.98
C ARG A 226 22.66 44.38 -14.51
N SER A 227 22.74 44.29 -15.83
CA SER A 227 23.96 44.05 -16.59
C SER A 227 24.96 45.15 -16.23
N THR A 228 25.62 44.99 -15.09
CA THR A 228 26.88 45.66 -14.83
C THR A 228 27.90 44.88 -15.62
N MET A 229 28.30 45.45 -16.76
CA MET A 229 29.53 45.08 -17.45
C MET A 229 30.66 45.06 -16.43
N ARG A 230 30.97 43.88 -15.88
CA ARG A 230 32.20 43.64 -15.12
C ARG A 230 33.17 42.94 -16.04
N SER A 231 34.00 43.78 -16.64
CA SER A 231 35.39 43.56 -17.02
C SER A 231 35.94 42.16 -16.68
N ALA A 232 36.40 41.49 -17.73
CA ALA A 232 37.26 40.33 -17.67
C ALA A 232 38.51 40.63 -16.82
N ILE A 233 38.56 40.11 -15.59
CA ILE A 233 39.80 40.00 -14.82
C ILE A 233 39.86 38.60 -14.24
N GLY A 234 40.88 37.86 -14.64
CA GLY A 234 41.02 36.42 -14.47
C GLY A 234 41.00 35.95 -13.01
N ARG A 235 40.42 34.77 -12.82
CA ARG A 235 40.74 33.93 -11.67
C ARG A 235 41.11 32.53 -12.15
N ARG A 236 42.35 32.21 -11.84
CA ARG A 236 43.06 30.95 -12.01
C ARG A 236 42.17 29.74 -11.67
N ARG A 237 42.16 28.77 -12.59
CA ARG A 237 41.75 27.39 -12.33
C ARG A 237 42.74 26.79 -11.33
N SER A 238 42.31 26.55 -10.10
CA SER A 238 42.95 25.60 -9.20
C SER A 238 42.26 24.26 -9.32
N SER A 239 43.09 23.25 -9.56
CA SER A 239 42.80 21.84 -9.74
C SER A 239 42.25 21.15 -8.48
N SER A 240 41.60 20.02 -8.74
CA SER A 240 41.65 18.77 -7.94
C SER A 240 41.15 18.78 -6.49
N VAL A 241 40.02 18.11 -6.25
CA VAL A 241 39.94 16.97 -5.29
C VAL A 241 38.89 15.98 -5.79
N SER A 242 39.37 14.83 -6.27
CA SER A 242 38.61 13.60 -6.40
C SER A 242 38.32 13.04 -5.00
N ARG A 243 37.06 12.77 -4.68
CA ARG A 243 36.71 11.90 -3.54
C ARG A 243 36.26 10.55 -4.07
N GLN A 244 37.22 9.64 -4.16
CA GLN A 244 36.94 8.21 -4.04
C GLN A 244 36.32 7.98 -2.65
N ARG A 245 35.11 7.42 -2.61
CA ARG A 245 34.60 6.75 -1.42
C ARG A 245 34.49 5.27 -1.71
N THR A 246 35.54 4.61 -1.23
CA THR A 246 35.70 3.21 -0.87
C THR A 246 34.39 2.43 -0.69
N SER A 247 34.26 1.37 -1.47
CA SER A 247 33.49 0.19 -1.12
C SER A 247 34.03 -0.42 0.18
N ARG A 248 33.13 -0.76 1.10
CA ARG A 248 33.41 -1.71 2.17
C ARG A 248 32.46 -2.89 2.03
N LEU A 249 33.04 -3.98 1.53
CA LEU A 249 32.64 -5.32 1.91
C LEU A 249 32.69 -5.42 3.45
N SER A 250 31.67 -5.99 4.06
CA SER A 250 31.87 -6.88 5.20
C SER A 250 31.10 -8.16 4.96
N GLN A 251 31.85 -9.22 4.69
CA GLN A 251 31.45 -10.59 4.86
C GLN A 251 31.22 -10.89 6.35
N ASN A 252 30.48 -11.99 6.58
CA ASN A 252 30.47 -12.85 7.75
C ASN A 252 29.69 -12.37 8.99
N ASN A 253 28.56 -13.04 9.24
CA ASN A 253 28.56 -13.99 10.35
C ASN A 253 27.59 -15.15 10.12
N SER A 254 28.18 -16.30 9.83
CA SER A 254 27.69 -17.61 10.22
C SER A 254 27.87 -17.75 11.74
N ARG A 255 26.85 -18.25 12.44
CA ARG A 255 26.99 -19.17 13.58
C ARG A 255 25.61 -19.57 14.13
N TYR A 256 25.39 -20.89 14.10
CA TYR A 256 24.49 -21.72 14.91
C TYR A 256 22.99 -21.42 14.90
#